data_AF-A0A955I5A0-F1
#
_entry.id   AF-A0A955I5A0-F1
#
_cell.length_a   1.000
_cell.length_b   1.000
_cell.length_c   1.000
_cell.angle_alpha   90.00
_cell.angle_beta   90.00
_cell.angle_gamma   90.00
#
_symmetry.space_group_name_H-M   'P 1'
#
loop_
_entity.id
_entity.type
_entity.pdbx_description
1 polymer ?
#
loop_
_entity_poly.entity_id
_entity_poly.type
_entity_poly.pdbx_seq_one_letter_code
_entity_poly.pdbx_strand_id
1 'polypeptide(L)'
;MGNIDIRTNLDVILMNYVDFISKWDYFVSSHVRESHEQKYGFSKEDQLLLDRYAEIRRVLGYPLEIELFDWAYGGFKEDARFQPLLEVIEHFRSDPVLMDELQESEKYNQKIKRMVEEKFDALSVDTLFERSQEIFKPEVLPDAIPAYLTYSPVLGSTQGGANGMGIYTQVSIDPDMEQEAGDCAGTLFHEYLHKALAPRKFFSKWNNGDGYYGVTQPEIYPDQIADFVEEVIVHSLSNVITFGEDPKGKSDKYLNDESLSKIERQHYFYMWRTVAQAVPILRDILNGDGKDEEQINRLDNLFRSIGDIKMLTEIADRNRMTADEILSSTELLSTLRHLGEVRMVGSFEYNCMTRKDIDLYIISQDLPARVDVEKVVSELLRAGFQTVGFADNHADRDTDKPDGYYIEIIHSESREKWKLDIWIVMKDDKFHARSLDVAERLKVQTKDPTKRGDLLKLKSRYELGLSWITDKYEMYELFMKDGGISTNALPA
;
A
#
# COMPACT_ATOMS: atom_id res chain seq x y z
N MET A 1 6.71 14.13 -22.74
CA MET A 1 6.16 14.52 -21.42
C MET A 1 5.56 15.93 -21.54
N GLY A 2 4.53 16.30 -20.76
CA GLY A 2 4.12 17.71 -20.70
C GLY A 2 5.28 18.57 -20.19
N ASN A 3 5.42 19.82 -20.66
CA ASN A 3 6.52 20.67 -20.18
C ASN A 3 6.32 20.96 -18.69
N ILE A 4 7.27 20.57 -17.84
CA ILE A 4 7.28 21.03 -16.45
C ILE A 4 8.01 22.37 -16.43
N ASP A 5 7.35 23.43 -15.97
CA ASP A 5 7.93 24.76 -15.83
C ASP A 5 8.40 24.95 -14.39
N ILE A 6 9.68 24.69 -14.13
CA ILE A 6 10.27 24.75 -12.79
C ILE A 6 10.53 26.20 -12.40
N ARG A 7 9.97 26.63 -11.27
CA ARG A 7 9.96 28.00 -10.77
C ARG A 7 10.47 28.05 -9.33
N THR A 8 11.26 29.06 -9.03
CA THR A 8 11.72 29.37 -7.67
C THR A 8 12.15 30.83 -7.60
N ASN A 9 11.80 31.50 -6.51
CA ASN A 9 12.32 32.79 -6.12
C ASN A 9 12.15 32.96 -4.60
N LEU A 10 12.73 34.02 -4.04
CA LEU A 10 12.67 34.31 -2.62
C LEU A 10 11.23 34.46 -2.09
N ASP A 11 10.33 35.02 -2.89
CA ASP A 11 8.94 35.26 -2.49
C ASP A 11 8.15 33.96 -2.36
N VAL A 12 8.33 33.00 -3.27
CA VAL A 12 7.77 31.64 -3.18
C VAL A 12 8.29 30.92 -1.94
N ILE A 13 9.61 31.00 -1.70
CA ILE A 13 10.26 30.36 -0.55
C ILE A 13 9.72 30.95 0.76
N LEU A 14 9.66 32.28 0.88
CA LEU A 14 9.14 32.96 2.06
C LEU A 14 7.65 32.66 2.29
N MET A 15 6.83 32.69 1.24
CA MET A 15 5.42 32.39 1.37
C MET A 15 5.22 30.95 1.85
N ASN A 16 5.90 29.97 1.24
CA ASN A 16 5.85 28.57 1.66
C ASN A 16 6.32 28.38 3.10
N TYR A 17 7.40 29.08 3.49
CA TYR A 17 7.89 29.06 4.85
C TYR A 17 6.83 29.48 5.86
N VAL A 18 6.17 30.63 5.61
CA VAL A 18 5.08 31.14 6.46
C VAL A 18 3.90 30.18 6.49
N ASP A 19 3.54 29.61 5.33
CA ASP A 19 2.50 28.59 5.20
C ASP A 19 2.78 27.39 6.13
N PHE A 20 4.01 26.87 6.11
CA PHE A 20 4.41 25.73 6.95
C PHE A 20 4.48 26.05 8.45
N ILE A 21 5.09 27.18 8.84
CA ILE A 21 5.18 27.53 10.26
C ILE A 21 3.82 27.88 10.88
N SER A 22 2.85 28.30 10.06
CA SER A 22 1.49 28.59 10.52
C SER A 22 0.70 27.33 10.93
N LYS A 23 1.08 26.15 10.43
CA LYS A 23 0.32 24.89 10.60
C LYS A 23 -1.17 25.08 10.29
N TRP A 24 -1.46 25.69 9.14
CA TRP A 24 -2.84 26.00 8.76
C TRP A 24 -3.70 24.75 8.56
N ASP A 25 -3.09 23.63 8.16
CA ASP A 25 -3.73 22.31 8.06
C ASP A 25 -2.97 21.27 8.89
N TYR A 26 -3.64 20.18 9.27
CA TYR A 26 -3.03 19.10 10.04
C TYR A 26 -2.10 18.23 9.19
N PHE A 27 -2.22 18.26 7.86
CA PHE A 27 -1.30 17.61 6.93
C PHE A 27 -0.04 18.43 6.65
N VAL A 28 0.00 19.71 7.06
CA VAL A 28 1.22 20.52 6.98
C VAL A 28 2.23 20.00 8.01
N SER A 29 3.36 19.50 7.51
CA SER A 29 4.36 18.89 8.38
C SER A 29 4.92 19.88 9.41
N SER A 30 5.18 19.39 10.61
CA SER A 30 5.63 20.21 11.73
C SER A 30 7.10 20.59 11.68
N HIS A 31 7.91 19.93 10.85
CA HIS A 31 9.37 20.04 10.90
C HIS A 31 9.88 21.48 10.63
N VAL A 32 9.25 22.23 9.73
CA VAL A 32 9.62 23.64 9.48
C VAL A 32 9.31 24.51 10.69
N ARG A 33 8.12 24.33 11.29
CA ARG A 33 7.70 25.05 12.50
C ARG A 33 8.61 24.73 13.68
N GLU A 34 8.93 23.46 13.89
CA GLU A 34 9.81 23.00 14.97
C GLU A 34 11.22 23.56 14.79
N SER A 35 11.74 23.57 13.56
CA SER A 35 13.03 24.19 13.27
C SER A 35 13.00 25.70 13.52
N HIS A 36 11.93 26.40 13.12
CA HIS A 36 11.75 27.82 13.43
C HIS A 36 11.72 28.07 14.94
N GLU A 37 10.90 27.32 15.68
CA GLU A 37 10.77 27.47 17.14
C GLU A 37 12.12 27.23 17.84
N GLN A 38 12.90 26.28 17.36
CA GLN A 38 14.23 25.97 17.90
C GLN A 38 15.25 27.07 17.60
N LYS A 39 15.26 27.63 16.38
CA LYS A 39 16.26 28.62 15.93
C LYS A 39 15.92 30.05 16.35
N TYR A 40 14.66 30.43 16.17
CA TYR A 40 14.16 31.80 16.27
C TYR A 40 13.21 32.00 17.46
N GLY A 41 12.45 30.95 17.82
CA GLY A 41 11.37 31.03 18.80
C GLY A 41 10.14 31.75 18.24
N PHE A 42 9.03 31.72 19.00
CA PHE A 42 7.83 32.49 18.66
C PHE A 42 7.54 33.53 19.75
N SER A 43 7.42 34.79 19.35
CA SER A 43 6.83 35.83 20.17
C SER A 43 5.31 35.66 20.25
N LYS A 44 4.67 36.39 21.16
CA LYS A 44 3.19 36.43 21.23
C LYS A 44 2.56 37.03 19.98
N GLU A 45 3.25 37.98 19.35
CA GLU A 45 2.79 38.62 18.12
C GLU A 45 2.86 37.65 16.94
N ASP A 46 3.97 36.91 16.82
CA ASP A 46 4.13 35.88 15.79
C ASP A 46 3.01 34.86 15.87
N GLN A 47 2.69 34.37 17.07
CA GLN A 47 1.61 33.40 17.22
C GLN A 47 0.25 33.97 16.81
N LEU A 48 -0.08 35.21 17.17
CA LEU A 48 -1.33 35.86 16.76
C LEU A 48 -1.42 36.04 15.23
N LEU A 49 -0.32 36.43 14.59
CA LEU A 49 -0.25 36.60 13.15
C LEU A 49 -0.35 35.25 12.42
N LEU A 50 0.33 34.22 12.90
CA LEU A 50 0.26 32.87 12.35
C LEU A 50 -1.13 32.24 12.53
N ASP A 51 -1.78 32.43 13.68
CA ASP A 51 -3.16 31.96 13.89
C ASP A 51 -4.12 32.61 12.90
N ARG A 52 -3.97 33.92 12.66
CA ARG A 52 -4.75 34.67 11.65
C ARG A 52 -4.43 34.20 10.23
N TYR A 53 -3.16 33.98 9.90
CA TYR A 53 -2.76 33.42 8.60
C TYR A 53 -3.43 32.06 8.39
N ALA A 54 -3.34 31.18 9.38
CA ALA A 54 -3.92 29.85 9.34
C ALA A 54 -5.44 29.87 9.16
N GLU A 55 -6.16 30.80 9.80
CA GLU A 55 -7.59 30.99 9.60
C GLU A 55 -7.94 31.35 8.16
N ILE A 56 -7.23 32.33 7.57
CA ILE A 56 -7.45 32.75 6.18
C ILE A 56 -7.08 31.61 5.22
N ARG A 57 -5.92 30.99 5.43
CA ARG A 57 -5.38 29.94 4.58
C ARG A 57 -6.26 28.69 4.55
N ARG A 58 -6.88 28.32 5.68
CA ARG A 58 -7.90 27.26 5.76
C ARG A 58 -9.12 27.54 4.87
N VAL A 59 -9.54 28.80 4.76
CA VAL A 59 -10.66 29.18 3.86
C VAL A 59 -10.26 29.03 2.39
N LEU A 60 -9.00 29.35 2.04
CA LEU A 60 -8.49 29.18 0.68
C LEU A 60 -8.33 27.70 0.30
N GLY A 61 -7.89 26.87 1.26
CA GLY A 61 -7.72 25.43 1.11
C GLY A 61 -6.64 25.03 0.10
N TYR A 62 -6.42 23.72 -0.04
CA TYR A 62 -5.46 23.17 -1.01
C TYR A 62 -5.72 23.54 -2.48
N PRO A 63 -6.96 23.63 -2.99
CA PRO A 63 -7.20 23.92 -4.42
C PRO A 63 -6.55 25.23 -4.93
N LEU A 64 -6.33 26.22 -4.07
CA LEU A 64 -5.74 27.52 -4.42
C LEU A 64 -4.23 27.61 -4.14
N GLU A 65 -3.58 26.53 -3.70
CA GLU A 65 -2.16 26.57 -3.32
C GLU A 65 -1.23 26.99 -4.46
N ILE A 66 -1.47 26.48 -5.68
CA ILE A 66 -0.64 26.84 -6.83
C ILE A 66 -0.89 28.27 -7.28
N GLU A 67 -2.13 28.76 -7.19
CA GLU A 67 -2.41 30.18 -7.45
C GLU A 67 -1.73 31.09 -6.42
N LEU A 68 -1.59 30.62 -5.17
CA LEU A 68 -0.83 31.31 -4.13
C LEU A 68 0.67 31.32 -4.45
N PHE A 69 1.22 30.22 -4.98
CA PHE A 69 2.59 30.21 -5.50
C PHE A 69 2.77 31.12 -6.71
N ASP A 70 1.83 31.13 -7.67
CA ASP A 70 1.86 32.05 -8.82
C ASP A 70 1.82 33.52 -8.34
N TRP A 71 1.01 33.82 -7.33
CA TRP A 71 0.91 35.14 -6.72
C TRP A 71 2.23 35.57 -6.06
N ALA A 72 2.85 34.69 -5.27
CA ALA A 72 4.15 34.93 -4.66
C ALA A 72 5.26 35.08 -5.72
N TYR A 73 5.30 34.17 -6.71
CA TYR A 73 6.26 34.20 -7.81
C TYR A 73 6.15 35.49 -8.64
N GLY A 74 4.92 36.00 -8.80
CA GLY A 74 4.62 37.26 -9.45
C GLY A 74 4.95 38.51 -8.64
N GLY A 75 5.49 38.38 -7.42
CA GLY A 75 5.84 39.50 -6.54
C GLY A 75 4.64 40.07 -5.78
N PHE A 76 3.72 39.21 -5.32
CA PHE A 76 2.58 39.59 -4.48
C PHE A 76 1.67 40.67 -5.09
N LYS A 77 1.41 40.58 -6.40
CA LYS A 77 0.53 41.52 -7.13
C LYS A 77 -0.86 41.61 -6.49
N GLU A 78 -1.59 42.70 -6.73
CA GLU A 78 -2.90 42.89 -6.11
C GLU A 78 -3.90 41.78 -6.46
N ASP A 79 -4.23 40.93 -5.48
CA ASP A 79 -5.28 39.91 -5.53
C ASP A 79 -6.05 39.90 -4.20
N ALA A 80 -7.31 40.33 -4.23
CA ALA A 80 -8.14 40.49 -3.04
C ALA A 80 -8.27 39.21 -2.20
N ARG A 81 -8.07 38.03 -2.79
CA ARG A 81 -8.13 36.73 -2.09
C ARG A 81 -6.91 36.51 -1.21
N PHE A 82 -5.74 36.91 -1.67
CA PHE A 82 -4.45 36.62 -1.02
C PHE A 82 -3.89 37.81 -0.24
N GLN A 83 -4.34 39.03 -0.53
CA GLN A 83 -3.89 40.22 0.19
C GLN A 83 -4.00 40.15 1.72
N PRO A 84 -5.03 39.52 2.32
CA PRO A 84 -5.08 39.35 3.77
C PRO A 84 -3.91 38.56 4.37
N LEU A 85 -3.20 37.74 3.58
CA LEU A 85 -2.02 36.98 4.00
C LEU A 85 -0.74 37.82 3.98
N LEU A 86 -0.69 38.87 3.15
CA LEU A 86 0.53 39.64 2.88
C LEU A 86 1.07 40.33 4.15
N GLU A 87 0.20 40.78 5.03
CA GLU A 87 0.58 41.39 6.32
C GLU A 87 1.49 40.46 7.15
N VAL A 88 1.14 39.17 7.22
CA VAL A 88 1.91 38.17 7.97
C VAL A 88 3.20 37.80 7.23
N ILE A 89 3.14 37.70 5.91
CA ILE A 89 4.32 37.42 5.07
C ILE A 89 5.36 38.55 5.23
N GLU A 90 4.94 39.81 5.17
CA GLU A 90 5.82 40.97 5.33
C GLU A 90 6.36 41.10 6.76
N HIS A 91 5.61 40.66 7.77
CA HIS A 91 6.12 40.56 9.15
C HIS A 91 7.35 39.64 9.21
N PHE A 92 7.26 38.42 8.70
CA PHE A 92 8.40 37.49 8.66
C PHE A 92 9.50 37.94 7.68
N ARG A 93 9.16 38.63 6.59
CA ARG A 93 10.15 39.26 5.70
C ARG A 93 11.03 40.29 6.41
N SER A 94 10.50 40.93 7.45
CA SER A 94 11.22 41.98 8.17
C SER A 94 12.33 41.45 9.09
N ASP A 95 12.39 40.14 9.33
CA ASP A 95 13.45 39.50 10.10
C ASP A 95 14.71 39.28 9.24
N PRO A 96 15.81 40.02 9.48
CA PRO A 96 17.00 39.92 8.65
C PRO A 96 17.71 38.56 8.77
N VAL A 97 17.64 37.89 9.94
CA VAL A 97 18.34 36.62 10.16
C VAL A 97 17.64 35.52 9.38
N LEU A 98 16.31 35.49 9.44
CA LEU A 98 15.51 34.57 8.62
C LEU A 98 15.74 34.83 7.13
N MET A 99 15.71 36.09 6.70
CA MET A 99 15.86 36.43 5.29
C MET A 99 17.24 36.09 4.73
N ASP A 100 18.31 36.20 5.52
CA ASP A 100 19.64 35.72 5.11
C ASP A 100 19.63 34.21 4.83
N GLU A 101 18.98 33.41 5.69
CA GLU A 101 18.82 31.96 5.47
C GLU A 101 18.01 31.65 4.19
N LEU A 102 16.87 32.31 4.01
CA LEU A 102 16.01 32.08 2.85
C LEU A 102 16.64 32.54 1.53
N GLN A 103 17.48 33.58 1.55
CA GLN A 103 18.26 34.02 0.38
C GLN A 103 19.36 33.02 0.00
N GLU A 104 20.02 32.39 0.98
CA GLU A 104 20.95 31.31 0.71
C GLU A 104 20.23 30.09 0.13
N SER A 105 19.03 29.76 0.64
CA SER A 105 18.17 28.73 0.05
C SER A 105 17.76 29.07 -1.38
N GLU A 106 17.38 30.31 -1.69
CA GLU A 106 17.05 30.71 -3.07
C GLU A 106 18.22 30.45 -4.01
N LYS A 107 19.44 30.87 -3.64
CA LYS A 107 20.65 30.64 -4.46
C LYS A 107 20.92 29.14 -4.65
N TYR A 108 20.66 28.34 -3.63
CA TYR A 108 20.78 26.88 -3.70
C TYR A 108 19.70 26.29 -4.65
N ASN A 109 18.44 26.70 -4.50
CA ASN A 109 17.32 26.28 -5.34
C ASN A 109 17.53 26.62 -6.81
N GLN A 110 18.16 27.75 -7.15
CA GLN A 110 18.50 28.07 -8.55
C GLN A 110 19.48 27.06 -9.16
N LYS A 111 20.37 26.46 -8.36
CA LYS A 111 21.29 25.40 -8.81
C LYS A 111 20.56 24.07 -8.93
N ILE A 112 19.78 23.70 -7.91
CA ILE A 112 18.95 22.49 -7.91
C ILE A 112 17.99 22.49 -9.09
N LYS A 113 17.32 23.62 -9.38
CA LYS A 113 16.44 23.79 -10.53
C LYS A 113 17.10 23.29 -11.81
N ARG A 114 18.30 23.78 -12.12
CA ARG A 114 19.01 23.40 -13.34
C ARG A 114 19.30 21.90 -13.38
N MET A 115 19.74 21.32 -12.26
CA MET A 115 20.06 19.89 -12.17
C MET A 115 18.80 19.01 -12.31
N VAL A 116 17.68 19.46 -11.75
CA VAL A 116 16.38 18.82 -11.89
C VAL A 116 15.90 18.89 -13.33
N GLU A 117 16.02 20.05 -14.00
CA GLU A 117 15.73 20.20 -15.44
C GLU A 117 16.56 19.22 -16.28
N GLU A 118 17.88 19.14 -16.04
CA GLU A 118 18.78 18.21 -16.72
C GLU A 118 18.38 16.73 -16.48
N LYS A 119 17.90 16.38 -15.27
CA LYS A 119 17.37 15.04 -14.98
C LYS A 119 16.07 14.76 -15.72
N PHE A 120 15.13 15.71 -15.77
CA PHE A 120 13.89 15.55 -16.53
C PHE A 120 14.17 15.38 -18.04
N ASP A 121 15.11 16.13 -18.59
CA ASP A 121 15.53 15.98 -19.99
C ASP A 121 16.17 14.60 -20.27
N ALA A 122 16.89 14.05 -19.29
CA ALA A 122 17.53 12.73 -19.38
C ALA A 122 16.54 11.57 -19.17
N LEU A 123 15.42 11.81 -18.49
CA LEU A 123 14.41 10.81 -18.26
C LEU A 123 13.69 10.50 -19.59
N SER A 124 13.95 9.32 -20.14
CA SER A 124 13.23 8.76 -21.30
C SER A 124 11.82 8.31 -20.91
N VAL A 125 11.01 9.21 -20.35
CA VAL A 125 9.68 8.90 -19.81
C VAL A 125 8.62 8.77 -20.90
N ASP A 126 8.89 9.24 -22.12
CA ASP A 126 7.85 9.37 -23.14
C ASP A 126 7.08 8.07 -23.38
N THR A 127 7.77 6.93 -23.45
CA THR A 127 7.10 5.63 -23.64
C THR A 127 6.29 5.18 -22.42
N LEU A 128 6.81 5.34 -21.20
CA LEU A 128 6.08 4.96 -19.98
C LEU A 128 4.88 5.87 -19.77
N PHE A 129 5.06 7.16 -20.04
CA PHE A 129 4.06 8.19 -19.90
C PHE A 129 2.94 8.01 -20.91
N GLU A 130 3.24 7.88 -22.20
CA GLU A 130 2.26 7.64 -23.26
C GLU A 130 1.40 6.41 -22.96
N ARG A 131 2.02 5.28 -22.57
CA ARG A 131 1.28 4.08 -22.19
C ARG A 131 0.41 4.30 -20.96
N SER A 132 0.93 4.95 -19.93
CA SER A 132 0.14 5.26 -18.73
C SER A 132 -1.07 6.15 -19.08
N GLN A 133 -0.91 7.11 -19.99
CA GLN A 133 -2.02 7.96 -20.46
C GLN A 133 -3.07 7.18 -21.25
N GLU A 134 -2.68 6.21 -22.07
CA GLU A 134 -3.62 5.33 -22.80
C GLU A 134 -4.55 4.57 -21.83
N ILE A 135 -4.01 4.13 -20.70
CA ILE A 135 -4.71 3.33 -19.70
C ILE A 135 -5.61 4.20 -18.83
N PHE A 136 -5.01 5.20 -18.18
CA PHE A 136 -5.70 6.00 -17.16
C PHE A 136 -6.59 7.09 -17.76
N LYS A 137 -6.39 7.45 -19.04
CA LYS A 137 -7.16 8.44 -19.80
C LYS A 137 -7.31 9.74 -19.02
N PRO A 138 -6.20 10.44 -18.76
CA PRO A 138 -6.18 11.57 -17.85
C PRO A 138 -6.97 12.76 -18.38
N GLU A 139 -7.17 13.73 -17.50
CA GLU A 139 -7.68 15.04 -17.90
C GLU A 139 -6.68 15.78 -18.78
N VAL A 140 -7.19 16.72 -19.56
CA VAL A 140 -6.37 17.59 -20.40
C VAL A 140 -5.50 18.42 -19.46
N LEU A 141 -4.21 18.12 -19.44
CA LEU A 141 -3.20 18.92 -18.75
C LEU A 141 -2.97 20.24 -19.49
N PRO A 142 -2.54 21.30 -18.80
CA PRO A 142 -2.03 22.49 -19.46
C PRO A 142 -0.78 22.15 -20.28
N ASP A 143 -0.47 22.98 -21.27
CA ASP A 143 0.73 22.83 -22.11
C ASP A 143 2.02 22.78 -21.26
N ALA A 144 2.03 23.49 -20.13
CA ALA A 144 3.06 23.39 -19.12
C ALA A 144 2.46 23.34 -17.71
N ILE A 145 2.94 22.41 -16.88
CA ILE A 145 2.58 22.33 -15.46
C ILE A 145 3.59 23.17 -14.66
N PRO A 146 3.13 24.19 -13.92
CA PRO A 146 4.01 24.93 -13.03
C PRO A 146 4.49 24.04 -11.88
N ALA A 147 5.80 23.99 -11.68
CA ALA A 147 6.44 23.24 -10.61
C ALA A 147 7.27 24.17 -9.73
N TYR A 148 7.05 24.15 -8.42
CA TYR A 148 7.74 25.07 -7.51
C TYR A 148 8.81 24.35 -6.68
N LEU A 149 10.00 24.94 -6.61
CA LEU A 149 10.99 24.56 -5.60
C LEU A 149 10.85 25.49 -4.39
N THR A 150 10.66 24.91 -3.22
CA THR A 150 10.45 25.62 -1.96
C THR A 150 11.58 25.30 -0.98
N TYR A 151 11.37 25.51 0.32
CA TYR A 151 12.43 25.40 1.34
C TYR A 151 12.05 24.37 2.41
N SER A 152 13.02 23.53 2.76
CA SER A 152 13.00 22.69 3.95
C SER A 152 14.23 22.98 4.82
N PRO A 153 14.06 23.27 6.12
CA PRO A 153 15.18 23.41 7.05
C PRO A 153 15.78 22.06 7.47
N VAL A 154 15.13 20.94 7.13
CA VAL A 154 15.52 19.60 7.58
C VAL A 154 16.22 18.86 6.46
N LEU A 155 17.47 18.49 6.72
CA LEU A 155 18.33 17.76 5.78
C LEU A 155 17.67 16.46 5.34
N GLY A 156 17.59 16.24 4.02
CA GLY A 156 17.00 15.04 3.41
C GLY A 156 15.48 14.93 3.59
N SER A 157 14.81 15.98 4.09
CA SER A 157 13.35 16.07 4.11
C SER A 157 12.87 16.71 2.82
N THR A 158 12.48 15.88 1.86
CA THR A 158 11.82 16.29 0.63
C THR A 158 10.33 15.98 0.76
N GLN A 159 9.50 17.02 0.85
CA GLN A 159 8.04 16.88 0.75
C GLN A 159 7.56 17.48 -0.56
N GLY A 160 6.53 16.88 -1.15
CA GLY A 160 5.89 17.36 -2.36
C GLY A 160 4.40 17.55 -2.17
N GLY A 161 3.77 18.15 -3.18
CA GLY A 161 2.32 18.13 -3.29
C GLY A 161 1.82 18.50 -4.68
N ALA A 162 0.76 17.83 -5.09
CA ALA A 162 0.05 18.03 -6.34
C ALA A 162 -1.30 18.74 -6.10
N ASN A 163 -1.26 20.00 -5.70
CA ASN A 163 -2.46 20.80 -5.46
C ASN A 163 -2.83 21.67 -6.67
N GLY A 164 -4.09 22.13 -6.79
CA GLY A 164 -4.52 22.97 -7.92
C GLY A 164 -4.14 22.42 -9.32
N MET A 165 -3.50 23.25 -10.15
CA MET A 165 -3.04 22.90 -11.51
C MET A 165 -1.51 22.71 -11.63
N GLY A 166 -0.81 22.64 -10.51
CA GLY A 166 0.65 22.61 -10.44
C GLY A 166 1.14 21.57 -9.45
N ILE A 167 2.44 21.61 -9.20
CA ILE A 167 3.14 20.74 -8.27
C ILE A 167 4.21 21.54 -7.52
N TYR A 168 4.69 21.03 -6.40
CA TYR A 168 5.86 21.58 -5.74
C TYR A 168 6.68 20.50 -5.04
N THR A 169 7.92 20.84 -4.71
CA THR A 169 8.77 20.08 -3.80
C THR A 169 9.52 21.03 -2.88
N GLN A 170 9.78 20.60 -1.65
CA GLN A 170 10.71 21.25 -0.74
C GLN A 170 12.14 20.87 -1.11
N VAL A 171 13.05 21.82 -0.92
CA VAL A 171 14.48 21.63 -1.13
C VAL A 171 15.20 21.85 0.19
N SER A 172 15.98 20.87 0.60
CA SER A 172 16.87 20.99 1.76
C SER A 172 18.26 21.44 1.31
N ILE A 173 18.94 22.27 2.09
CA ILE A 173 20.34 22.63 1.79
C ILE A 173 21.22 21.44 2.18
N ASP A 174 21.38 20.50 1.25
CA ASP A 174 22.21 19.30 1.43
C ASP A 174 23.65 19.53 0.90
N PRO A 175 24.70 19.11 1.62
CA PRO A 175 26.06 19.07 1.08
C PRO A 175 26.19 18.18 -0.18
N ASP A 176 25.36 17.15 -0.35
CA ASP A 176 25.23 16.32 -1.53
C ASP A 176 24.10 16.83 -2.46
N MET A 177 24.41 17.90 -3.19
CA MET A 177 23.48 18.55 -4.12
C MET A 177 22.98 17.61 -5.25
N GLU A 178 23.76 16.60 -5.63
CA GLU A 178 23.37 15.64 -6.67
C GLU A 178 22.26 14.72 -6.17
N GLN A 179 22.40 14.23 -4.93
CA GLN A 179 21.37 13.45 -4.25
C GLN A 179 20.09 14.28 -4.07
N GLU A 180 20.19 15.49 -3.52
CA GLU A 180 19.03 16.38 -3.31
C GLU A 180 18.31 16.71 -4.64
N ALA A 181 19.06 16.98 -5.72
CA ALA A 181 18.46 17.17 -7.04
C ALA A 181 17.76 15.90 -7.55
N GLY A 182 18.30 14.72 -7.24
CA GLY A 182 17.66 13.43 -7.53
C GLY A 182 16.34 13.26 -6.80
N ASP A 183 16.33 13.54 -5.50
CA ASP A 183 15.14 13.43 -4.65
C ASP A 183 14.05 14.45 -5.04
N CYS A 184 14.45 15.69 -5.37
CA CYS A 184 13.55 16.71 -5.90
C CYS A 184 12.95 16.30 -7.26
N ALA A 185 13.76 15.77 -8.18
CA ALA A 185 13.27 15.29 -9.47
C ALA A 185 12.31 14.10 -9.29
N GLY A 186 12.63 13.18 -8.39
CA GLY A 186 11.77 12.05 -8.03
C GLY A 186 10.42 12.50 -7.48
N THR A 187 10.43 13.44 -6.54
CA THR A 187 9.24 14.00 -5.92
C THR A 187 8.39 14.76 -6.95
N LEU A 188 8.98 15.67 -7.73
CA LEU A 188 8.22 16.38 -8.77
C LEU A 188 7.65 15.43 -9.82
N PHE A 189 8.37 14.37 -10.19
CA PHE A 189 7.85 13.37 -11.12
C PHE A 189 6.67 12.59 -10.52
N HIS A 190 6.74 12.23 -9.24
CA HIS A 190 5.65 11.62 -8.50
C HIS A 190 4.41 12.54 -8.49
N GLU A 191 4.54 13.80 -8.08
CA GLU A 191 3.44 14.77 -8.08
C GLU A 191 2.88 15.03 -9.49
N TYR A 192 3.75 15.05 -10.50
CA TYR A 192 3.34 15.16 -11.89
C TYR A 192 2.45 13.97 -12.31
N LEU A 193 2.78 12.74 -11.90
CA LEU A 193 2.00 11.55 -12.24
C LEU A 193 0.61 11.56 -11.59
N HIS A 194 0.45 12.11 -10.38
CA HIS A 194 -0.88 12.36 -9.79
C HIS A 194 -1.75 13.19 -10.73
N LYS A 195 -1.24 14.34 -11.20
CA LYS A 195 -1.95 15.20 -12.16
C LYS A 195 -2.19 14.49 -13.48
N ALA A 196 -1.16 13.84 -13.98
CA ALA A 196 -1.11 13.39 -15.34
C ALA A 196 -1.80 12.06 -15.58
N LEU A 197 -2.11 11.29 -14.55
CA LEU A 197 -2.83 10.02 -14.65
C LEU A 197 -4.19 10.09 -13.96
N ALA A 198 -4.31 10.89 -12.89
CA ALA A 198 -5.47 10.91 -12.00
C ALA A 198 -6.05 9.50 -11.71
N PRO A 199 -5.24 8.53 -11.22
CA PRO A 199 -5.65 7.13 -11.11
C PRO A 199 -6.95 6.95 -10.32
N ARG A 200 -7.19 7.77 -9.30
CA ARG A 200 -8.45 7.78 -8.55
C ARG A 200 -9.69 7.88 -9.43
N LYS A 201 -9.68 8.72 -10.48
CA LYS A 201 -10.81 8.89 -11.42
C LYS A 201 -11.03 7.65 -12.28
N PHE A 202 -9.97 6.91 -12.56
CA PHE A 202 -10.06 5.65 -13.30
C PHE A 202 -10.83 4.60 -12.48
N PHE A 203 -10.45 4.40 -11.22
CA PHE A 203 -11.12 3.43 -10.34
C PHE A 203 -12.50 3.88 -9.86
N SER A 204 -12.73 5.18 -9.70
CA SER A 204 -14.07 5.69 -9.32
C SER A 204 -15.12 5.42 -10.41
N LYS A 205 -14.74 5.52 -11.69
CA LYS A 205 -15.62 5.18 -12.83
C LYS A 205 -15.98 3.70 -12.86
N TRP A 206 -15.10 2.83 -12.40
CA TRP A 206 -15.35 1.40 -12.29
C TRP A 206 -16.33 1.03 -11.17
N ASN A 207 -16.62 1.96 -10.26
CA ASN A 207 -17.33 1.66 -9.04
C ASN A 207 -18.44 2.67 -8.74
N ASN A 208 -19.20 3.13 -9.75
CA ASN A 208 -20.46 3.93 -9.67
C ASN A 208 -20.57 5.00 -8.56
N GLY A 209 -19.47 5.53 -8.01
CA GLY A 209 -19.45 6.47 -6.89
C GLY A 209 -19.70 5.88 -5.50
N ASP A 210 -20.50 4.81 -5.36
CA ASP A 210 -20.86 4.20 -4.05
C ASP A 210 -20.06 2.92 -3.72
N GLY A 211 -19.09 2.54 -4.55
CA GLY A 211 -18.34 1.31 -4.38
C GLY A 211 -17.11 1.41 -3.46
N TYR A 212 -16.42 0.28 -3.28
CA TYR A 212 -15.22 0.08 -2.44
C TYR A 212 -14.26 1.29 -2.33
N TYR A 213 -13.93 1.92 -3.45
CA TYR A 213 -12.95 3.01 -3.50
C TYR A 213 -13.41 4.30 -2.79
N GLY A 214 -14.72 4.47 -2.55
CA GLY A 214 -15.26 5.60 -1.80
C GLY A 214 -15.26 5.41 -0.27
N VAL A 215 -14.84 4.24 0.23
CA VAL A 215 -14.81 3.93 1.67
C VAL A 215 -13.50 4.41 2.29
N THR A 216 -13.57 4.94 3.51
CA THR A 216 -12.40 5.27 4.35
C THR A 216 -12.01 4.05 5.19
N GLN A 217 -10.71 3.74 5.30
CA GLN A 217 -10.20 2.66 6.17
C GLN A 217 -9.08 3.22 7.07
N PRO A 218 -9.42 3.93 8.16
CA PRO A 218 -8.45 4.67 8.96
C PRO A 218 -7.28 3.83 9.48
N GLU A 219 -7.47 2.51 9.63
CA GLU A 219 -6.43 1.58 10.06
C GLU A 219 -5.40 1.23 8.96
N ILE A 220 -5.63 1.67 7.72
CA ILE A 220 -4.78 1.44 6.54
C ILE A 220 -4.37 2.79 5.92
N TYR A 221 -5.36 3.64 5.70
CA TYR A 221 -5.23 4.98 5.14
C TYR A 221 -6.29 5.89 5.77
N PRO A 222 -5.90 7.02 6.38
CA PRO A 222 -6.85 7.93 7.03
C PRO A 222 -7.90 8.50 6.06
N ASP A 223 -7.59 8.56 4.75
CA ASP A 223 -8.49 9.02 3.70
C ASP A 223 -9.19 7.87 2.95
N GLN A 224 -9.77 8.18 1.78
CA GLN A 224 -10.48 7.19 0.98
C GLN A 224 -9.49 6.15 0.41
N ILE A 225 -9.95 4.90 0.25
CA ILE A 225 -9.13 3.86 -0.38
C ILE A 225 -8.69 4.26 -1.80
N ALA A 226 -9.49 5.08 -2.50
CA ALA A 226 -9.07 5.62 -3.79
C ALA A 226 -7.76 6.42 -3.71
N ASP A 227 -7.56 7.18 -2.64
CA ASP A 227 -6.35 7.98 -2.45
C ASP A 227 -5.15 7.06 -2.17
N PHE A 228 -5.31 6.03 -1.32
CA PHE A 228 -4.29 4.99 -1.13
C PHE A 228 -3.88 4.28 -2.44
N VAL A 229 -4.87 3.93 -3.26
CA VAL A 229 -4.65 3.24 -4.54
C VAL A 229 -3.89 4.13 -5.52
N GLU A 230 -4.27 5.40 -5.55
CA GLU A 230 -3.57 6.41 -6.32
C GLU A 230 -2.10 6.51 -5.89
N GLU A 231 -1.82 6.67 -4.60
CA GLU A 231 -0.45 6.68 -4.05
C GLU A 231 0.36 5.44 -4.44
N VAL A 232 -0.23 4.24 -4.32
CA VAL A 232 0.46 3.00 -4.69
C VAL A 232 0.83 2.98 -6.17
N ILE A 233 -0.07 3.42 -7.06
CA ILE A 233 0.20 3.44 -8.50
C ILE A 233 1.28 4.47 -8.80
N VAL A 234 1.15 5.68 -8.27
CA VAL A 234 2.10 6.76 -8.53
C VAL A 234 3.48 6.37 -8.01
N HIS A 235 3.62 5.92 -6.76
CA HIS A 235 4.91 5.42 -6.25
C HIS A 235 5.49 4.25 -7.03
N SER A 236 4.65 3.33 -7.52
CA SER A 236 5.12 2.21 -8.36
C SER A 236 5.75 2.73 -9.64
N LEU A 237 5.11 3.70 -10.29
CA LEU A 237 5.57 4.28 -11.55
C LEU A 237 6.78 5.19 -11.35
N SER A 238 6.70 6.16 -10.42
CA SER A 238 7.79 7.10 -10.16
C SER A 238 8.98 6.40 -9.51
N ASN A 239 8.85 5.99 -8.25
CA ASN A 239 9.99 5.62 -7.42
C ASN A 239 10.60 4.28 -7.87
N VAL A 240 9.77 3.28 -8.17
CA VAL A 240 10.29 1.93 -8.45
C VAL A 240 10.59 1.71 -9.93
N ILE A 241 9.66 2.04 -10.83
CA ILE A 241 9.85 1.75 -12.25
C ILE A 241 10.79 2.78 -12.91
N THR A 242 10.62 4.06 -12.61
CA THR A 242 11.45 5.12 -13.21
C THR A 242 12.78 5.30 -12.47
N PHE A 243 12.76 5.42 -11.14
CA PHE A 243 13.98 5.68 -10.35
C PHE A 243 14.65 4.43 -9.77
N GLY A 244 14.07 3.24 -9.95
CA GLY A 244 14.71 1.98 -9.56
C GLY A 244 14.81 1.75 -8.05
N GLU A 245 13.99 2.42 -7.23
CA GLU A 245 13.95 2.18 -5.80
C GLU A 245 13.57 0.73 -5.46
N ASP A 246 14.14 0.18 -4.39
CA ASP A 246 13.73 -1.12 -3.86
C ASP A 246 12.51 -0.96 -2.91
N PRO A 247 11.30 -1.35 -3.34
CA PRO A 247 10.11 -1.19 -2.51
C PRO A 247 10.16 -2.05 -1.24
N LYS A 248 10.87 -3.20 -1.28
CA LYS A 248 11.00 -4.05 -0.10
C LYS A 248 11.89 -3.38 0.94
N GLY A 249 13.07 -2.91 0.54
CA GLY A 249 13.97 -2.13 1.38
C GLY A 249 13.31 -0.89 1.98
N LYS A 250 12.49 -0.16 1.21
CA LYS A 250 11.69 0.97 1.73
C LYS A 250 10.66 0.52 2.76
N SER A 251 9.91 -0.56 2.50
CA SER A 251 8.93 -1.09 3.46
C SER A 251 9.58 -1.49 4.78
N ASP A 252 10.74 -2.14 4.73
CA ASP A 252 11.47 -2.58 5.91
C ASP A 252 12.09 -1.38 6.66
N LYS A 253 12.55 -0.34 5.94
CA LYS A 253 13.01 0.93 6.54
C LYS A 253 11.90 1.57 7.37
N TYR A 254 10.72 1.79 6.78
CA TYR A 254 9.62 2.49 7.46
C TYR A 254 9.05 1.69 8.64
N LEU A 255 9.02 0.36 8.55
CA LEU A 255 8.59 -0.48 9.68
C LEU A 255 9.47 -0.28 10.93
N ASN A 256 10.75 0.06 10.73
CA ASN A 256 11.74 0.23 11.79
C ASN A 256 12.04 1.71 12.12
N ASP A 257 11.31 2.67 11.53
CA ASP A 257 11.57 4.10 11.74
C ASP A 257 10.90 4.59 13.04
N GLU A 258 11.70 4.72 14.10
CA GLU A 258 11.23 5.15 15.42
C GLU A 258 10.78 6.63 15.45
N SER A 259 11.16 7.44 14.45
CA SER A 259 10.72 8.84 14.35
C SER A 259 9.26 8.98 13.95
N LEU A 260 8.71 7.96 13.30
CA LEU A 260 7.31 7.92 12.89
C LEU A 260 6.40 7.44 14.03
N SER A 261 5.16 7.90 14.04
CA SER A 261 4.13 7.29 14.87
C SER A 261 3.85 5.85 14.42
N LYS A 262 3.25 5.06 15.32
CA LYS A 262 2.85 3.67 15.01
C LYS A 262 1.93 3.58 13.79
N ILE A 263 1.01 4.55 13.64
CA ILE A 263 0.06 4.60 12.53
C ILE A 263 0.79 4.92 11.23
N GLU A 264 1.70 5.89 11.23
CA GLU A 264 2.51 6.24 10.06
C GLU A 264 3.41 5.09 9.62
N ARG A 265 4.09 4.41 10.56
CA ARG A 265 4.89 3.21 10.24
C ARG A 265 4.06 2.15 9.53
N GLN A 266 2.88 1.87 10.07
CA GLN A 266 1.96 0.89 9.48
C GLN A 266 1.51 1.33 8.09
N HIS A 267 1.07 2.58 7.97
CA HIS A 267 0.62 3.17 6.73
C HIS A 267 1.68 3.02 5.62
N TYR A 268 2.91 3.50 5.86
CA TYR A 268 4.00 3.41 4.89
C TYR A 268 4.41 1.96 4.61
N PHE A 269 4.45 1.10 5.63
CA PHE A 269 4.73 -0.32 5.45
C PHE A 269 3.71 -0.98 4.50
N TYR A 270 2.42 -0.76 4.72
CA TYR A 270 1.34 -1.30 3.89
C TYR A 270 1.39 -0.76 2.45
N MET A 271 1.63 0.54 2.30
CA MET A 271 1.76 1.18 0.99
C MET A 271 2.91 0.56 0.19
N TRP A 272 4.14 0.52 0.74
CA TRP A 272 5.31 0.02 0.03
C TRP A 272 5.27 -1.49 -0.26
N ARG A 273 4.64 -2.29 0.61
CA ARG A 273 4.37 -3.70 0.31
C ARG A 273 3.35 -3.88 -0.82
N THR A 274 2.37 -2.99 -0.92
CA THR A 274 1.41 -3.01 -2.02
C THR A 274 2.07 -2.55 -3.32
N VAL A 275 2.93 -1.53 -3.27
CA VAL A 275 3.80 -1.12 -4.40
C VAL A 275 4.60 -2.31 -4.92
N ALA A 276 5.27 -3.07 -4.05
CA ALA A 276 6.04 -4.25 -4.45
C ALA A 276 5.21 -5.28 -5.23
N GLN A 277 3.92 -5.42 -4.92
CA GLN A 277 3.00 -6.33 -5.60
C GLN A 277 2.38 -5.73 -6.87
N ALA A 278 2.16 -4.41 -6.89
CA ALA A 278 1.60 -3.69 -8.03
C ALA A 278 2.63 -3.55 -9.17
N VAL A 279 3.92 -3.34 -8.86
CA VAL A 279 5.00 -3.15 -9.84
C VAL A 279 5.06 -4.22 -10.94
N PRO A 280 5.05 -5.55 -10.66
CA PRO A 280 5.05 -6.53 -11.73
C PRO A 280 3.79 -6.45 -12.62
N ILE A 281 2.61 -6.19 -12.05
CA ILE A 281 1.36 -6.04 -12.81
C ILE A 281 1.44 -4.79 -13.69
N LEU A 282 1.91 -3.67 -13.15
CA LEU A 282 2.07 -2.42 -13.89
C LEU A 282 3.13 -2.55 -14.99
N ARG A 283 4.21 -3.29 -14.79
CA ARG A 283 5.18 -3.60 -15.85
C ARG A 283 4.56 -4.42 -16.98
N ASP A 284 3.79 -5.46 -16.66
CA ASP A 284 3.07 -6.26 -17.66
C ASP A 284 2.15 -5.35 -18.50
N ILE A 285 1.41 -4.45 -17.83
CA ILE A 285 0.53 -3.47 -18.47
C ILE A 285 1.33 -2.53 -19.39
N LEU A 286 2.41 -1.92 -18.89
CA LEU A 286 3.21 -0.94 -19.64
C LEU A 286 3.92 -1.57 -20.84
N ASN A 287 4.31 -2.84 -20.75
CA ASN A 287 4.94 -3.56 -21.84
C ASN A 287 3.93 -4.03 -22.91
N GLY A 288 2.62 -3.99 -22.62
CA GLY A 288 1.59 -4.62 -23.46
C GLY A 288 1.61 -6.15 -23.41
N ASP A 289 2.16 -6.72 -22.33
CA ASP A 289 2.23 -8.16 -22.11
C ASP A 289 0.88 -8.66 -21.57
N GLY A 290 -0.08 -8.91 -22.46
CA GLY A 290 -1.38 -9.49 -22.14
C GLY A 290 -2.57 -8.72 -22.73
N LYS A 291 -3.78 -9.02 -22.25
CA LYS A 291 -4.96 -8.18 -22.52
C LYS A 291 -5.07 -7.17 -21.39
N ASP A 292 -5.08 -5.88 -21.72
CA ASP A 292 -5.18 -4.78 -20.74
C ASP A 292 -6.25 -5.05 -19.67
N GLU A 293 -7.41 -5.55 -20.08
CA GLU A 293 -8.52 -5.89 -19.18
C GLU A 293 -8.16 -6.94 -18.12
N GLU A 294 -7.39 -7.98 -18.46
CA GLU A 294 -6.96 -9.00 -17.51
C GLU A 294 -6.00 -8.44 -16.47
N GLN A 295 -5.05 -7.61 -16.92
CA GLN A 295 -4.05 -7.03 -16.04
C GLN A 295 -4.66 -5.96 -15.12
N ILE A 296 -5.58 -5.14 -15.64
CA ILE A 296 -6.30 -4.18 -14.82
C ILE A 296 -7.20 -4.92 -13.80
N ASN A 297 -7.82 -6.05 -14.18
CA ASN A 297 -8.55 -6.89 -13.22
C ASN A 297 -7.62 -7.48 -12.15
N ARG A 298 -6.38 -7.86 -12.47
CA ARG A 298 -5.40 -8.27 -11.46
C ARG A 298 -5.09 -7.12 -10.49
N LEU A 299 -4.94 -5.91 -11.00
CA LEU A 299 -4.68 -4.71 -10.21
C LEU A 299 -5.88 -4.34 -9.30
N ASP A 300 -7.11 -4.36 -9.81
CA ASP A 300 -8.33 -4.13 -9.02
C ASP A 300 -8.49 -5.19 -7.92
N ASN A 301 -8.27 -6.47 -8.24
CA ASN A 301 -8.30 -7.55 -7.26
C ASN A 301 -7.25 -7.39 -6.16
N LEU A 302 -6.02 -6.97 -6.50
CA LEU A 302 -4.99 -6.63 -5.52
C LEU A 302 -5.51 -5.57 -4.56
N PHE A 303 -6.02 -4.44 -5.07
CA PHE A 303 -6.47 -3.35 -4.22
C PHE A 303 -7.68 -3.70 -3.36
N ARG A 304 -8.63 -4.46 -3.88
CA ARG A 304 -9.82 -4.86 -3.13
C ARG A 304 -9.52 -5.87 -2.03
N SER A 305 -8.52 -6.73 -2.24
CA SER A 305 -8.09 -7.68 -1.22
C SER A 305 -7.57 -6.99 0.05
N ILE A 306 -7.10 -5.75 -0.05
CA ILE A 306 -6.50 -5.00 1.07
C ILE A 306 -7.54 -4.57 2.12
N GLY A 307 -8.82 -4.38 1.78
CA GLY A 307 -9.75 -3.68 2.69
C GLY A 307 -11.24 -4.06 2.69
N ASP A 308 -11.80 -4.74 1.68
CA ASP A 308 -13.26 -4.93 1.61
C ASP A 308 -13.73 -6.24 2.27
N ILE A 309 -14.34 -6.16 3.45
CA ILE A 309 -14.96 -7.32 4.12
C ILE A 309 -16.01 -7.98 3.23
N LYS A 310 -16.82 -7.19 2.51
CA LYS A 310 -17.90 -7.73 1.68
C LYS A 310 -17.32 -8.55 0.53
N MET A 311 -16.31 -8.02 -0.17
CA MET A 311 -15.63 -8.77 -1.23
C MET A 311 -14.88 -9.98 -0.68
N LEU A 312 -14.12 -9.84 0.41
CA LEU A 312 -13.44 -10.99 1.02
C LEU A 312 -14.43 -12.09 1.41
N THR A 313 -15.63 -11.69 1.85
CA THR A 313 -16.74 -12.60 2.14
C THR A 313 -17.25 -13.29 0.88
N GLU A 314 -17.49 -12.55 -0.20
CA GLU A 314 -17.93 -13.08 -1.50
C GLU A 314 -16.88 -14.01 -2.14
N ILE A 315 -15.59 -13.67 -2.03
CA ILE A 315 -14.47 -14.54 -2.44
C ILE A 315 -14.51 -15.82 -1.63
N ALA A 316 -14.63 -15.72 -0.30
CA ALA A 316 -14.69 -16.88 0.58
C ALA A 316 -15.88 -17.79 0.30
N ASP A 317 -17.06 -17.21 0.04
CA ASP A 317 -18.26 -17.98 -0.29
C ASP A 317 -18.13 -18.65 -1.68
N ARG A 318 -17.61 -17.93 -2.69
CA ARG A 318 -17.37 -18.51 -4.02
C ARG A 318 -16.35 -19.65 -3.98
N ASN A 319 -15.21 -19.44 -3.33
CA ASN A 319 -14.18 -20.46 -3.18
C ASN A 319 -14.73 -21.67 -2.44
N ARG A 320 -15.53 -21.46 -1.38
CA ARG A 320 -16.16 -22.58 -0.69
C ARG A 320 -17.11 -23.37 -1.58
N MET A 321 -17.96 -22.69 -2.34
CA MET A 321 -18.87 -23.37 -3.29
C MET A 321 -18.09 -24.22 -4.29
N THR A 322 -17.01 -23.68 -4.87
CA THR A 322 -16.16 -24.45 -5.79
C THR A 322 -15.44 -25.61 -5.09
N ALA A 323 -15.00 -25.43 -3.85
CA ALA A 323 -14.42 -26.52 -3.06
C ALA A 323 -15.45 -27.65 -2.81
N ASP A 324 -16.69 -27.30 -2.48
CA ASP A 324 -17.80 -28.27 -2.34
C ASP A 324 -18.06 -29.02 -3.66
N GLU A 325 -18.02 -28.33 -4.81
CA GLU A 325 -18.15 -28.92 -6.14
C GLU A 325 -16.99 -29.90 -6.44
N ILE A 326 -15.75 -29.53 -6.15
CA ILE A 326 -14.58 -30.41 -6.31
C ILE A 326 -14.74 -31.66 -5.44
N LEU A 327 -15.07 -31.49 -4.15
CA LEU A 327 -15.20 -32.61 -3.21
C LEU A 327 -16.34 -33.56 -3.59
N SER A 328 -17.44 -33.04 -4.14
CA SER A 328 -18.60 -33.85 -4.53
C SER A 328 -18.45 -34.53 -5.89
N SER A 329 -17.71 -33.94 -6.82
CA SER A 329 -17.56 -34.45 -8.20
C SER A 329 -16.41 -35.44 -8.39
N THR A 330 -15.39 -35.43 -7.52
CA THR A 330 -14.13 -36.16 -7.76
C THR A 330 -14.00 -37.50 -7.04
N GLU A 331 -15.03 -37.94 -6.31
CA GLU A 331 -15.00 -39.11 -5.41
C GLU A 331 -13.81 -39.12 -4.42
N LEU A 332 -13.13 -37.98 -4.23
CA LEU A 332 -11.92 -37.84 -3.43
C LEU A 332 -12.10 -38.40 -2.02
N LEU A 333 -13.17 -37.98 -1.35
CA LEU A 333 -13.42 -38.37 0.04
C LEU A 333 -13.67 -39.88 0.20
N SER A 334 -14.31 -40.53 -0.77
CA SER A 334 -14.48 -41.99 -0.76
C SER A 334 -13.16 -42.71 -0.91
N THR A 335 -12.31 -42.27 -1.85
CA THR A 335 -10.99 -42.85 -2.09
C THR A 335 -10.09 -42.71 -0.86
N LEU A 336 -10.09 -41.54 -0.21
CA LEU A 336 -9.27 -41.29 0.97
C LEU A 336 -9.71 -42.06 2.22
N ARG A 337 -11.01 -42.39 2.35
CA ARG A 337 -11.54 -43.14 3.51
C ARG A 337 -10.97 -44.55 3.65
N HIS A 338 -10.36 -45.09 2.60
CA HIS A 338 -9.66 -46.38 2.68
C HIS A 338 -8.42 -46.35 3.58
N LEU A 339 -7.86 -45.16 3.83
CA LEU A 339 -6.65 -44.97 4.63
C LEU A 339 -6.94 -44.55 6.08
N GLY A 340 -8.18 -44.14 6.39
CA GLY A 340 -8.55 -43.69 7.73
C GLY A 340 -9.77 -42.76 7.74
N GLU A 341 -9.98 -42.10 8.87
CA GLU A 341 -11.03 -41.11 9.06
C GLU A 341 -10.65 -39.77 8.42
N VAL A 342 -11.39 -39.35 7.40
CA VAL A 342 -11.15 -38.07 6.72
C VAL A 342 -11.76 -36.92 7.52
N ARG A 343 -10.96 -35.90 7.80
CA ARG A 343 -11.35 -34.64 8.45
C ARG A 343 -10.95 -33.45 7.59
N MET A 344 -11.94 -32.62 7.26
CA MET A 344 -11.69 -31.31 6.65
C MET A 344 -11.09 -30.38 7.71
N VAL A 345 -10.09 -29.59 7.33
CA VAL A 345 -9.51 -28.56 8.20
C VAL A 345 -9.28 -27.28 7.40
N GLY A 346 -8.55 -26.33 8.01
CA GLY A 346 -8.17 -25.10 7.31
C GLY A 346 -9.36 -24.22 6.96
N SER A 347 -9.14 -23.35 5.96
CA SER A 347 -10.05 -22.24 5.63
C SER A 347 -11.45 -22.68 5.22
N PHE A 348 -11.57 -23.88 4.66
CA PHE A 348 -12.83 -24.50 4.29
C PHE A 348 -13.71 -24.74 5.52
N GLU A 349 -13.14 -25.31 6.58
CA GLU A 349 -13.89 -25.75 7.76
C GLU A 349 -14.55 -24.59 8.53
N TYR A 350 -13.88 -23.44 8.61
CA TYR A 350 -14.37 -22.24 9.30
C TYR A 350 -14.90 -21.13 8.38
N ASN A 351 -15.24 -21.46 7.13
CA ASN A 351 -15.90 -20.54 6.18
C ASN A 351 -15.14 -19.24 5.84
N CYS A 352 -13.81 -19.32 5.72
CA CYS A 352 -12.99 -18.15 5.40
C CYS A 352 -11.97 -18.44 4.29
N MET A 353 -12.42 -19.06 3.19
CA MET A 353 -11.56 -19.46 2.07
C MET A 353 -11.10 -18.28 1.20
N THR A 354 -10.02 -17.61 1.59
CA THR A 354 -9.37 -16.57 0.77
C THR A 354 -8.54 -17.16 -0.38
N ARG A 355 -8.11 -18.41 -0.24
CA ARG A 355 -7.31 -19.15 -1.23
C ARG A 355 -8.06 -20.35 -1.80
N LYS A 356 -7.58 -20.82 -2.96
CA LYS A 356 -8.07 -22.00 -3.68
C LYS A 356 -7.32 -23.25 -3.21
N ASP A 357 -7.30 -23.44 -1.90
CA ASP A 357 -6.68 -24.58 -1.23
C ASP A 357 -7.70 -25.36 -0.39
N ILE A 358 -7.56 -26.69 -0.37
CA ILE A 358 -8.37 -27.58 0.48
C ILE A 358 -7.42 -28.37 1.36
N ASP A 359 -7.49 -28.15 2.67
CA ASP A 359 -6.68 -28.84 3.67
C ASP A 359 -7.46 -30.04 4.26
N LEU A 360 -6.84 -31.22 4.27
CA LEU A 360 -7.44 -32.46 4.77
C LEU A 360 -6.47 -33.22 5.70
N TYR A 361 -7.00 -33.81 6.76
CA TYR A 361 -6.35 -34.89 7.50
C TYR A 361 -7.04 -36.23 7.25
N ILE A 362 -6.24 -37.29 7.22
CA ILE A 362 -6.67 -38.69 7.28
C ILE A 362 -6.10 -39.26 8.57
N ILE A 363 -6.98 -39.47 9.55
CA ILE A 363 -6.63 -39.92 10.87
C ILE A 363 -6.76 -41.44 10.91
N SER A 364 -5.63 -42.12 11.09
CA SER A 364 -5.59 -43.57 11.21
C SER A 364 -5.20 -43.99 12.62
N GLN A 365 -5.64 -45.18 13.04
CA GLN A 365 -5.22 -45.73 14.31
C GLN A 365 -3.75 -46.16 14.29
N ASP A 366 -3.31 -46.73 13.16
CA ASP A 366 -1.93 -47.05 12.83
C ASP A 366 -1.63 -46.44 11.46
N LEU A 367 -0.40 -45.95 11.24
CA LEU A 367 -0.05 -45.38 9.94
C LEU A 367 -0.18 -46.45 8.84
N PRO A 368 -0.93 -46.21 7.75
CA PRO A 368 -1.11 -47.20 6.69
C PRO A 368 0.24 -47.55 6.05
N ALA A 369 0.37 -48.77 5.52
CA ALA A 369 1.58 -49.12 4.80
C ALA A 369 1.74 -48.18 3.59
N ARG A 370 2.96 -47.67 3.36
CA ARG A 370 3.27 -46.76 2.25
C ARG A 370 2.73 -47.24 0.89
N VAL A 371 2.81 -48.54 0.62
CA VAL A 371 2.27 -49.15 -0.62
C VAL A 371 0.77 -48.93 -0.80
N ASP A 372 0.00 -48.84 0.29
CA ASP A 372 -1.44 -48.58 0.23
C ASP A 372 -1.73 -47.10 0.00
N VAL A 373 -0.89 -46.22 0.54
CA VAL A 373 -0.93 -44.78 0.23
C VAL A 373 -0.61 -44.53 -1.24
N GLU A 374 0.43 -45.17 -1.77
CA GLU A 374 0.82 -45.09 -3.20
C GLU A 374 -0.29 -45.60 -4.14
N LYS A 375 -1.05 -46.62 -3.74
CA LYS A 375 -2.24 -47.07 -4.49
C LYS A 375 -3.31 -45.99 -4.54
N VAL A 376 -3.64 -45.38 -3.41
CA VAL A 376 -4.62 -44.28 -3.35
C VAL A 376 -4.17 -43.10 -4.21
N VAL A 377 -2.90 -42.69 -4.13
CA VAL A 377 -2.37 -41.64 -5.00
C VAL A 377 -2.52 -42.02 -6.48
N SER A 378 -2.24 -43.27 -6.85
CA SER A 378 -2.43 -43.76 -8.21
C SER A 378 -3.89 -43.71 -8.66
N GLU A 379 -4.84 -43.96 -7.76
CA GLU A 379 -6.28 -43.85 -8.04
C GLU A 379 -6.70 -42.40 -8.23
N LEU A 380 -6.21 -41.47 -7.40
CA LEU A 380 -6.46 -40.04 -7.56
C LEU A 380 -5.93 -39.51 -8.89
N LEU A 381 -4.73 -39.93 -9.29
CA LEU A 381 -4.18 -39.58 -10.61
C LEU A 381 -5.07 -40.04 -11.77
N ARG A 382 -5.67 -41.24 -11.66
CA ARG A 382 -6.62 -41.75 -12.67
C ARG A 382 -7.95 -41.00 -12.65
N ALA A 383 -8.35 -40.45 -11.50
CA ALA A 383 -9.55 -39.63 -11.34
C ALA A 383 -9.38 -38.19 -11.88
N GLY A 384 -8.23 -37.86 -12.45
CA GLY A 384 -7.98 -36.56 -13.10
C GLY A 384 -7.23 -35.55 -12.25
N PHE A 385 -6.84 -35.91 -11.02
CA PHE A 385 -5.92 -35.10 -10.23
C PHE A 385 -4.50 -35.17 -10.80
N GLN A 386 -3.71 -34.13 -10.56
CA GLN A 386 -2.29 -34.09 -10.85
C GLN A 386 -1.52 -34.10 -9.52
N THR A 387 -0.68 -35.08 -9.26
CA THR A 387 0.17 -35.06 -8.05
C THR A 387 1.42 -34.24 -8.30
N VAL A 388 1.75 -33.37 -7.35
CA VAL A 388 2.92 -32.49 -7.44
C VAL A 388 3.89 -32.70 -6.26
N GLY A 389 3.48 -33.39 -5.19
CA GLY A 389 4.36 -33.72 -4.07
C GLY A 389 3.90 -34.94 -3.27
N PHE A 390 4.86 -35.73 -2.80
CA PHE A 390 4.68 -36.77 -1.78
C PHE A 390 5.86 -36.70 -0.80
N ALA A 391 5.59 -36.67 0.50
CA ALA A 391 6.63 -36.70 1.53
C ALA A 391 6.30 -37.73 2.62
N ASP A 392 7.33 -38.48 3.02
CA ASP A 392 7.29 -39.48 4.09
C ASP A 392 7.98 -38.92 5.33
N ASN A 393 7.25 -38.08 6.08
CA ASN A 393 7.79 -37.47 7.30
C ASN A 393 7.84 -38.46 8.47
N HIS A 394 7.30 -39.67 8.28
CA HIS A 394 7.45 -40.75 9.24
C HIS A 394 8.85 -41.37 9.17
N ALA A 395 9.35 -41.64 7.96
CA ALA A 395 10.71 -42.11 7.74
C ALA A 395 11.74 -41.00 8.00
N ASP A 396 11.49 -39.79 7.47
CA ASP A 396 12.38 -38.63 7.57
C ASP A 396 11.76 -37.57 8.48
N ARG A 397 11.81 -37.82 9.80
CA ARG A 397 11.18 -36.97 10.82
C ARG A 397 11.69 -35.53 10.79
N ASP A 398 10.80 -34.64 10.34
CA ASP A 398 10.89 -33.19 10.54
C ASP A 398 10.08 -32.82 11.78
N THR A 399 10.75 -32.26 12.80
CA THR A 399 10.10 -31.96 14.09
C THR A 399 9.07 -30.84 13.99
N ASP A 400 9.05 -30.09 12.89
CA ASP A 400 8.13 -28.97 12.67
C ASP A 400 6.91 -29.37 11.82
N LYS A 401 6.76 -30.66 11.51
CA LYS A 401 5.66 -31.21 10.70
C LYS A 401 4.98 -32.40 11.39
N PRO A 402 3.74 -32.73 11.01
CA PRO A 402 3.08 -33.95 11.48
C PRO A 402 3.89 -35.22 11.18
N ASP A 403 3.88 -36.18 12.10
CA ASP A 403 4.48 -37.50 11.91
C ASP A 403 3.54 -38.36 11.02
N GLY A 404 3.88 -38.49 9.73
CA GLY A 404 3.06 -39.20 8.76
C GLY A 404 3.38 -38.92 7.30
N TYR A 405 2.40 -39.13 6.42
CA TYR A 405 2.54 -38.89 4.98
C TYR A 405 1.88 -37.58 4.58
N TYR A 406 2.55 -36.82 3.73
CA TYR A 406 1.97 -35.65 3.06
C TYR A 406 1.81 -35.92 1.57
N ILE A 407 0.65 -35.58 1.03
CA ILE A 407 0.33 -35.66 -0.39
C ILE A 407 -0.17 -34.28 -0.84
N GLU A 408 0.48 -33.73 -1.86
CA GLU A 408 0.03 -32.51 -2.54
C GLU A 408 -0.48 -32.89 -3.93
N ILE A 409 -1.77 -32.62 -4.17
CA ILE A 409 -2.40 -32.80 -5.47
C ILE A 409 -3.02 -31.49 -5.96
N ILE A 410 -3.04 -31.32 -7.28
CA ILE A 410 -3.64 -30.20 -7.99
C ILE A 410 -4.85 -30.72 -8.76
N HIS A 411 -5.97 -30.03 -8.63
CA HIS A 411 -7.14 -30.20 -9.48
C HIS A 411 -7.34 -28.93 -10.33
N SER A 412 -7.85 -29.08 -11.54
CA SER A 412 -8.21 -27.92 -12.38
C SER A 412 -9.72 -27.85 -12.49
N GLU A 413 -10.31 -26.83 -11.87
CA GLU A 413 -11.75 -26.58 -11.91
C GLU A 413 -11.99 -25.24 -12.62
N SER A 414 -12.85 -25.23 -13.65
CA SER A 414 -13.14 -24.02 -14.43
C SER A 414 -11.90 -23.23 -14.92
N ARG A 415 -10.82 -23.94 -15.30
CA ARG A 415 -9.50 -23.40 -15.72
C ARG A 415 -8.65 -22.80 -14.59
N GLU A 416 -9.11 -22.88 -13.35
CA GLU A 416 -8.37 -22.44 -12.18
C GLU A 416 -7.72 -23.63 -11.49
N LYS A 417 -6.49 -23.44 -10.99
CA LYS A 417 -5.78 -24.49 -10.24
C LYS A 417 -6.18 -24.44 -8.78
N TRP A 418 -6.56 -25.60 -8.26
CA TRP A 418 -6.89 -25.85 -6.87
C TRP A 418 -5.83 -26.76 -6.26
N LYS A 419 -5.29 -26.36 -5.12
CA LYS A 419 -4.33 -27.16 -4.37
C LYS A 419 -5.04 -27.94 -3.28
N LEU A 420 -4.71 -29.21 -3.11
CA LEU A 420 -5.24 -30.01 -2.02
C LEU A 420 -4.06 -30.57 -1.22
N ASP A 421 -4.02 -30.18 0.06
CA ASP A 421 -2.98 -30.56 1.02
C ASP A 421 -3.55 -31.67 1.90
N ILE A 422 -3.04 -32.89 1.74
CA ILE A 422 -3.56 -34.08 2.44
C ILE A 422 -2.47 -34.62 3.37
N TRP A 423 -2.77 -34.64 4.66
CA TRP A 423 -1.92 -35.25 5.68
C TRP A 423 -2.53 -36.56 6.20
N ILE A 424 -1.78 -37.65 6.13
CA ILE A 424 -2.14 -38.93 6.76
C ILE A 424 -1.33 -39.06 8.04
N VAL A 425 -2.01 -39.13 9.17
CA VAL A 425 -1.40 -39.07 10.51
C VAL A 425 -1.98 -40.12 11.43
N MET A 426 -1.21 -40.47 12.46
CA MET A 426 -1.71 -41.29 13.56
C MET A 426 -2.62 -40.48 14.49
N LYS A 427 -3.59 -41.14 15.11
CA LYS A 427 -4.58 -40.53 16.01
C LYS A 427 -3.98 -39.77 17.20
N ASP A 428 -2.77 -40.10 17.62
CA ASP A 428 -2.07 -39.48 18.76
C ASP A 428 -1.04 -38.41 18.36
N ASP A 429 -0.92 -38.09 17.06
CA ASP A 429 -0.07 -37.01 16.58
C ASP A 429 -0.53 -35.64 17.15
N LYS A 430 0.42 -34.82 17.63
CA LYS A 430 0.10 -33.56 18.30
C LYS A 430 -0.25 -32.43 17.33
N PHE A 431 0.26 -32.49 16.10
CA PHE A 431 0.05 -31.42 15.12
C PHE A 431 -1.40 -31.41 14.64
N HIS A 432 -1.95 -32.56 14.26
CA HIS A 432 -3.33 -32.61 13.81
C HIS A 432 -4.31 -32.26 14.93
N ALA A 433 -4.03 -32.68 16.17
CA ALA A 433 -4.86 -32.31 17.33
C ALA A 433 -4.94 -30.78 17.51
N ARG A 434 -3.80 -30.06 17.38
CA ARG A 434 -3.77 -28.60 17.41
C ARG A 434 -4.53 -27.99 16.23
N SER A 435 -4.32 -28.49 15.02
CA SER A 435 -5.00 -27.99 13.82
C SER A 435 -6.53 -28.14 13.91
N LEU A 436 -7.00 -29.27 14.45
CA LEU A 436 -8.41 -29.53 14.67
C LEU A 436 -9.00 -28.60 15.75
N ASP A 437 -8.31 -28.41 16.88
CA ASP A 437 -8.76 -27.47 17.92
C ASP A 437 -8.92 -26.04 17.37
N VAL A 438 -7.92 -25.56 16.63
CA VAL A 438 -7.97 -24.25 15.98
C VAL A 438 -9.13 -24.17 14.99
N ALA A 439 -9.32 -25.20 14.14
CA ALA A 439 -10.41 -25.23 13.17
C ALA A 439 -11.78 -25.20 13.85
N GLU A 440 -11.99 -25.98 14.92
CA GLU A 440 -13.23 -26.02 15.68
C GLU A 440 -13.53 -24.68 16.35
N ARG A 441 -12.54 -24.08 17.03
CA ARG A 441 -12.69 -22.78 17.69
C ARG A 441 -13.00 -21.69 16.67
N LEU A 442 -12.27 -21.62 15.56
CA LEU A 442 -12.54 -20.65 14.49
C LEU A 442 -13.94 -20.87 13.89
N LYS A 443 -14.34 -22.11 13.61
CA LYS A 443 -15.67 -22.44 13.08
C LYS A 443 -16.81 -21.97 13.99
N VAL A 444 -16.60 -21.95 15.31
CA VAL A 444 -17.57 -21.37 16.25
C VAL A 444 -17.58 -19.85 16.14
N GLN A 445 -16.41 -19.20 16.11
CA GLN A 445 -16.31 -17.75 16.07
C GLN A 445 -16.81 -17.15 14.75
N THR A 446 -16.51 -17.77 13.61
CA THR A 446 -16.87 -17.26 12.27
C THR A 446 -18.34 -17.48 11.90
N LYS A 447 -19.15 -18.06 12.79
CA LYS A 447 -20.62 -17.98 12.71
C LYS A 447 -21.13 -16.56 12.89
N ASP A 448 -20.38 -15.73 13.62
CA ASP A 448 -20.61 -14.30 13.71
C ASP A 448 -20.05 -13.63 12.42
N PRO A 449 -20.89 -12.98 11.60
CA PRO A 449 -20.45 -12.32 10.37
C PRO A 449 -19.36 -11.26 10.59
N THR A 450 -19.38 -10.55 11.73
CA THR A 450 -18.36 -9.54 12.05
C THR A 450 -17.02 -10.21 12.30
N LYS A 451 -16.99 -11.27 13.12
CA LYS A 451 -15.76 -12.05 13.37
C LYS A 451 -15.24 -12.75 12.12
N ARG A 452 -16.14 -13.25 11.27
CA ARG A 452 -15.78 -13.79 9.96
C ARG A 452 -15.06 -12.74 9.11
N GLY A 453 -15.61 -11.53 9.03
CA GLY A 453 -15.01 -10.40 8.31
C GLY A 453 -13.64 -10.01 8.85
N ASP A 454 -13.49 -9.96 10.16
CA ASP A 454 -12.20 -9.68 10.81
C ASP A 454 -11.15 -10.75 10.50
N LEU A 455 -11.53 -12.04 10.58
CA LEU A 455 -10.62 -13.13 10.23
C LEU A 455 -10.22 -13.08 8.75
N LEU A 456 -11.16 -12.78 7.87
CA LEU A 456 -10.90 -12.63 6.43
C LEU A 456 -9.92 -11.50 6.14
N LYS A 457 -10.10 -10.34 6.79
CA LYS A 457 -9.14 -9.22 6.73
C LYS A 457 -7.75 -9.65 7.21
N LEU A 458 -7.69 -10.32 8.36
CA LEU A 458 -6.43 -10.77 8.95
C LEU A 458 -5.71 -11.77 8.05
N LYS A 459 -6.43 -12.76 7.51
CA LYS A 459 -5.90 -13.73 6.54
C LYS A 459 -5.40 -13.04 5.29
N SER A 460 -6.19 -12.16 4.69
CA SER A 460 -5.77 -11.45 3.46
C SER A 460 -4.49 -10.66 3.70
N ARG A 461 -4.38 -9.95 4.84
CA ARG A 461 -3.14 -9.27 5.24
C ARG A 461 -1.97 -10.24 5.39
N TYR A 462 -2.15 -11.37 6.07
CA TYR A 462 -1.09 -12.39 6.21
C TYR A 462 -0.62 -12.89 4.84
N GLU A 463 -1.56 -13.19 3.94
CA GLU A 463 -1.28 -13.75 2.62
C GLU A 463 -0.57 -12.77 1.69
N LEU A 464 -0.87 -11.48 1.82
CA LEU A 464 -0.21 -10.39 1.11
C LEU A 464 1.15 -10.01 1.74
N GLY A 465 1.57 -10.69 2.81
CA GLY A 465 2.79 -10.36 3.56
C GLY A 465 2.71 -9.01 4.28
N LEU A 466 1.49 -8.58 4.60
CA LEU A 466 1.16 -7.33 5.27
C LEU A 466 0.95 -7.53 6.78
N SER A 467 0.95 -8.77 7.27
CA SER A 467 0.94 -9.06 8.70
C SER A 467 2.35 -9.05 9.27
N TRP A 468 2.51 -8.54 10.50
CA TRP A 468 3.74 -8.69 11.30
C TRP A 468 3.90 -10.12 11.84
N ILE A 469 2.83 -10.91 11.78
CA ILE A 469 2.80 -12.29 12.27
C ILE A 469 3.38 -13.19 11.17
N THR A 470 4.45 -13.92 11.50
CA THR A 470 5.13 -14.82 10.57
C THR A 470 4.56 -16.25 10.60
N ASP A 471 3.95 -16.64 11.73
CA ASP A 471 3.31 -17.96 11.91
C ASP A 471 1.77 -17.91 11.76
N LYS A 472 1.23 -18.80 10.93
CA LYS A 472 -0.22 -18.89 10.66
C LYS A 472 -1.02 -19.22 11.92
N TYR A 473 -0.49 -20.02 12.85
CA TYR A 473 -1.22 -20.39 14.07
C TYR A 473 -1.18 -19.30 15.13
N GLU A 474 -0.07 -18.58 15.27
CA GLU A 474 0.01 -17.38 16.09
C GLU A 474 -1.07 -16.37 15.68
N MET A 475 -1.26 -16.18 14.37
CA MET A 475 -2.32 -15.32 13.84
C MET A 475 -3.72 -15.74 14.31
N TYR A 476 -4.03 -17.03 14.26
CA TYR A 476 -5.33 -17.52 14.73
C TYR A 476 -5.49 -17.41 16.25
N GLU A 477 -4.44 -17.68 17.02
CA GLU A 477 -4.50 -17.57 18.48
C GLU A 477 -4.71 -16.11 18.92
N LEU A 478 -4.05 -15.15 18.28
CA LEU A 478 -4.29 -13.72 18.52
C LEU A 478 -5.75 -13.35 18.21
N PHE A 479 -6.25 -13.73 17.03
CA PHE A 479 -7.64 -13.51 16.66
C PHE A 479 -8.63 -14.08 17.71
N MET A 480 -8.36 -15.29 18.21
CA MET A 480 -9.22 -15.95 19.17
C MET A 480 -9.15 -15.33 20.57
N LYS A 481 -7.99 -14.83 20.99
CA LYS A 481 -7.76 -14.23 22.32
C LYS A 481 -8.46 -12.87 22.45
N ASP A 482 -8.41 -12.05 21.42
CA ASP A 482 -8.89 -10.67 21.47
C ASP A 482 -10.34 -10.52 20.99
N GLY A 483 -10.97 -11.63 20.60
CA GLY A 483 -12.38 -11.68 20.21
C GLY A 483 -12.68 -11.05 18.85
N GLY A 484 -11.66 -10.78 18.05
CA GLY A 484 -11.68 -10.00 16.80
C GLY A 484 -10.37 -9.23 16.65
N ILE A 485 -10.24 -8.40 15.60
CA ILE A 485 -9.10 -7.47 15.53
C ILE A 485 -9.35 -6.38 16.57
N SER A 486 -8.87 -6.58 17.80
CA SER A 486 -8.64 -5.44 18.68
C SER A 486 -7.48 -4.66 18.10
N THR A 487 -7.71 -3.42 17.68
CA THR A 487 -6.65 -2.48 17.26
C THR A 487 -5.55 -2.30 18.32
N ASN A 488 -5.79 -2.77 19.56
CA ASN A 488 -4.86 -2.70 20.68
C ASN A 488 -4.01 -3.98 20.88
N ALA A 489 -4.26 -5.06 20.16
CA ALA A 489 -3.57 -6.35 20.32
C ALA A 489 -2.28 -6.47 19.48
N LEU A 490 -1.50 -5.39 19.44
CA LEU A 490 -0.17 -5.39 18.85
C LEU A 490 0.84 -5.34 20.00
N PRO A 491 1.95 -6.11 19.96
CA PRO A 491 3.01 -6.01 20.96
C PRO A 491 3.43 -4.54 21.11
N ALA A 492 3.64 -4.13 22.37
CA ALA A 492 4.09 -2.79 22.74
C ALA A 492 5.49 -2.48 22.20
#